data_AF-A0A4P0XYK7-F1
#
_entry.id   AF-A0A4P0XYK7-F1
#
_cell.length_a   1.000
_cell.length_b   1.000
_cell.length_c   1.000
_cell.angle_alpha   90.00
_cell.angle_beta   90.00
_cell.angle_gamma   90.00
#
_symmetry.space_group_name_H-M   'P 1'
#
loop_
_entity.id
_entity.type
_entity.pdbx_description
1 polymer ?
#
loop_
_entity_poly.entity_id
_entity_poly.type
_entity_poly.pdbx_seq_one_letter_code
_entity_poly.pdbx_strand_id
1 'polypeptide(L)' 'MIITPHIAGATRESIAKHTAMIAADLQRYVAGEPLLYQWR' A
#
# COMPACT_ATOMS: atom_id res chain seq x y z
N MET A 1 -26.76 -11.65 10.52
CA MET A 1 -25.75 -10.74 9.96
C MET A 1 -24.51 -10.80 10.84
N ILE A 2 -23.33 -11.07 10.28
CA ILE A 2 -22.07 -11.02 11.02
C ILE A 2 -21.34 -9.76 10.55
N ILE A 3 -21.03 -8.86 11.47
CA ILE A 3 -20.28 -7.64 11.21
C ILE A 3 -18.87 -7.86 11.70
N THR A 4 -17.90 -7.69 10.82
CA THR A 4 -16.48 -7.70 11.19
C THR A 4 -15.98 -6.26 11.26
N PRO A 5 -15.00 -5.97 12.14
CA PRO A 5 -14.29 -4.69 12.08
C PRO A 5 -13.57 -4.54 10.73
N HIS A 6 -12.97 -3.38 10.46
CA HIS A 6 -12.23 -3.11 9.23
C HIS A 6 -10.88 -3.90 9.16
N ILE A 7 -10.97 -5.23 9.07
CA ILE A 7 -9.84 -6.17 9.14
C ILE A 7 -9.65 -6.98 7.86
N ALA A 8 -10.52 -6.82 6.86
CA ALA A 8 -10.43 -7.56 5.60
C ALA A 8 -9.09 -7.34 4.88
N GLY A 9 -8.54 -6.12 4.95
CA GLY A 9 -7.21 -5.79 4.42
C GLY A 9 -6.06 -5.92 5.43
N ALA A 10 -6.32 -6.34 6.66
CA ALA A 10 -5.34 -6.36 7.76
C ALA A 10 -4.62 -7.72 7.89
N THR A 11 -4.59 -8.52 6.83
CA THR A 11 -3.82 -9.77 6.84
C THR A 11 -2.32 -9.46 6.84
N ARG A 12 -1.49 -10.38 7.35
CA ARG A 12 -0.03 -10.23 7.34
C ARG A 12 0.51 -10.00 5.93
N GLU A 13 -0.03 -10.74 4.97
CA GLU A 13 0.35 -10.62 3.56
C GLU A 13 -0.04 -9.26 2.97
N SER A 14 -1.27 -8.82 3.23
CA SER A 14 -1.77 -7.52 2.77
C SER A 14 -0.93 -6.37 3.33
N ILE A 15 -0.61 -6.40 4.63
CA ILE A 15 0.23 -5.39 5.28
C ILE A 15 1.63 -5.39 4.66
N ALA A 16 2.27 -6.55 4.53
CA ALA A 16 3.62 -6.64 3.97
C ALA A 16 3.69 -6.11 2.52
N LYS A 17 2.75 -6.51 1.66
CA LYS A 17 2.67 -6.03 0.27
C LYS A 17 2.40 -4.53 0.21
N HIS A 18 1.46 -4.04 1.00
CA HIS A 18 1.10 -2.62 1.02
C HIS A 18 2.27 -1.75 1.50
N THR A 19 2.97 -2.16 2.57
CA THR A 19 4.16 -1.46 3.04
C THR A 19 5.27 -1.44 1.99
N ALA A 20 5.51 -2.56 1.28
CA ALA A 20 6.49 -2.61 0.21
C ALA A 20 6.14 -1.66 -0.95
N MET A 21 4.87 -1.55 -1.33
CA MET A 21 4.40 -0.61 -2.35
C MET A 21 4.68 0.84 -1.95
N ILE A 22 4.35 1.23 -0.70
CA ILE A 22 4.61 2.57 -0.19
C ILE A 22 6.12 2.87 -0.20
N ALA A 23 6.94 1.95 0.31
CA ALA A 23 8.39 2.13 0.35
C ALA A 23 8.98 2.32 -1.06
N ALA A 24 8.51 1.55 -2.05
CA ALA A 24 8.94 1.69 -3.44
C ALA A 24 8.55 3.03 -4.04
N ASP A 25 7.32 3.51 -3.81
CA ASP A 25 6.89 4.82 -4.31
C ASP A 25 7.64 5.97 -3.63
N LEU A 26 7.97 5.86 -2.34
CA LEU A 26 8.82 6.84 -1.66
C LEU A 26 10.23 6.90 -2.29
N GLN A 27 10.82 5.75 -2.63
CA GLN A 27 12.11 5.71 -3.31
C GLN A 27 12.06 6.41 -4.67
N ARG A 28 11.01 6.13 -5.46
CA ARG A 28 10.79 6.78 -6.76
C ARG A 28 10.61 8.29 -6.61
N TYR A 29 9.82 8.72 -5.62
CA TYR A 29 9.59 10.14 -5.33
C TYR A 29 10.90 10.88 -5.04
N VAL A 30 11.75 10.34 -4.18
CA VAL A 30 13.04 10.94 -3.84
C VAL A 30 14.00 10.97 -5.04
N ALA A 31 13.92 9.98 -5.93
CA ALA A 31 14.68 9.94 -7.17
C ALA A 31 14.13 10.88 -8.27
N GLY A 32 13.00 11.54 -8.05
CA GLY A 32 12.31 12.34 -9.08
C GLY A 32 11.66 11.50 -10.19
N GLU A 33 11.49 10.20 -9.96
CA GLU A 33 10.82 9.28 -10.87
C GLU A 33 9.29 9.36 -10.74
N PRO A 34 8.52 9.11 -11.80
CA PRO A 34 7.07 9.06 -11.71
C PRO A 34 6.60 7.97 -10.73
N LEU A 35 5.62 8.26 -9.87
CA LEU A 35 5.00 7.27 -8.98
C LEU A 35 4.32 6.16 -9.79
N LEU A 36 4.41 4.92 -9.32
CA LEU A 36 3.75 3.78 -9.98
C LEU A 36 2.23 3.84 -9.81
N TYR A 37 1.78 4.24 -8.62
CA TYR A 37 0.37 4.22 -8.24
C TYR A 37 -0.17 5.65 -8.03
N GLN A 38 0.01 6.51 -9.04
CA GLN A 38 -0.61 7.83 -9.04
C GLN A 38 -2.14 7.72 -9.15
N TRP A 39 -2.86 8.39 -8.27
CA TRP A 39 -4.29 8.63 -8.43
C TRP A 39 -4.48 9.67 -9.54
N ARG A 40 -5.40 9.41 -10.48
CA ARG A 40 -5.80 10.32 -11.56
C ARG A 40 -7.28 10.66 -11.43
#